data_AF-A0A8K0KDR8-F1
#
_entry.id   AF-A0A8K0KDR8-F1
#
_cell.length_a   1.000
_cell.length_b   1.000
_cell.length_c   1.000
_cell.angle_alpha   90.00
_cell.angle_beta   90.00
_cell.angle_gamma   90.00
#
_symmetry.space_group_name_H-M   'P 1'
#
loop_
_entity.id
_entity.type
_entity.pdbx_description
1 polymer ?
#
loop_
_entity_poly.entity_id
_entity_poly.type
_entity_poly.pdbx_seq_one_letter_code
_entity_poly.pdbx_strand_id
1 'polypeptide(L)'
;MYGAEVWGELVNQIHRNKLLSLQRSILIIVSKAYRTVSTDALPVITGILPIDLKARERSQIYQWNYNVTQILTGHGDFYNKLASFKLHDRVTCECGEIDEVEHVVLNCPLYDDIRINYLESAIVQNWRTNLNFLTNKENIKQFTEFAKLTLKRRKKLRECELTQ
;
A
#
# COMPACT_ATOMS: atom_id res chain seq x y z
N MET A 1 -0.06 11.54 7.10
CA MET A 1 0.21 12.06 5.76
C MET A 1 -0.12 10.92 4.85
N TYR A 2 -1.27 10.99 4.19
CA TYR A 2 -1.79 9.90 3.36
C TYR A 2 -0.87 9.70 2.14
N GLY A 3 -0.48 8.46 1.86
CA GLY A 3 0.35 8.10 0.71
C GLY A 3 1.85 8.27 0.91
N ALA A 4 2.30 8.82 2.05
CA ALA A 4 3.73 8.90 2.39
C ALA A 4 4.39 7.53 2.43
N GLU A 5 3.59 6.50 2.63
CA GLU A 5 4.02 5.12 2.64
C GLU A 5 4.49 4.64 1.25
N VAL A 6 3.99 5.24 0.16
CA VAL A 6 4.31 4.89 -1.23
C VAL A 6 5.51 5.68 -1.77
N TRP A 7 5.58 6.98 -1.47
CA TRP A 7 6.62 7.87 -2.02
C TRP A 7 7.74 8.24 -1.03
N GLY A 8 7.62 7.89 0.26
CA GLY A 8 8.53 8.32 1.31
C GLY A 8 9.99 7.89 1.11
N GLU A 9 10.22 6.68 0.59
CA GLU A 9 11.56 6.21 0.22
C GLU A 9 12.15 6.93 -1.01
N LEU A 10 11.32 7.54 -1.87
CA LEU A 10 11.75 8.25 -3.08
C LEU A 10 12.12 9.72 -2.81
N VAL A 11 12.14 10.13 -1.54
CA VAL A 11 12.45 11.50 -1.13
C VAL A 11 13.95 11.77 -1.27
N ASN A 12 14.32 12.50 -2.34
CA ASN A 12 15.65 13.03 -2.56
C ASN A 12 15.88 14.37 -1.85
N GLN A 13 17.11 14.90 -1.90
CA GLN A 13 17.46 16.17 -1.26
C GLN A 13 16.61 17.36 -1.74
N ILE A 14 16.24 17.38 -3.03
CA ILE A 14 15.36 18.42 -3.60
C ILE A 14 13.97 18.36 -2.97
N HIS A 15 13.40 17.15 -2.80
CA HIS A 15 12.09 16.95 -2.17
C HIS A 15 12.15 17.32 -0.69
N ARG A 16 13.21 16.92 0.02
CA ARG A 16 13.46 17.30 1.41
C ARG A 16 13.45 18.82 1.58
N ASN A 17 14.22 19.54 0.76
CA ASN A 17 14.32 21.00 0.86
C ASN A 17 12.96 21.68 0.62
N LYS A 18 12.16 21.18 -0.33
CA LYS A 18 10.79 21.67 -0.56
C LYS A 18 9.87 21.39 0.62
N LEU A 19 9.87 20.17 1.16
CA LEU A 19 9.03 19.79 2.30
C LEU A 19 9.37 20.60 3.56
N LEU A 20 10.66 20.77 3.84
CA LEU A 20 11.12 21.60 4.95
C LEU A 20 10.76 23.07 4.77
N SER A 21 10.84 23.60 3.55
CA SER A 21 10.41 24.96 3.24
C SER A 21 8.91 25.16 3.51
N LEU A 22 8.07 24.18 3.15
CA LEU A 22 6.64 24.21 3.46
C LEU A 22 6.38 24.12 4.98
N GLN A 23 7.08 23.23 5.67
CA GLN A 23 6.94 23.03 7.12
C GLN A 23 7.41 24.26 7.90
N ARG A 24 8.44 24.97 7.41
CA ARG A 24 9.07 26.12 8.06
C ARG A 24 8.06 27.18 8.50
N SER A 25 7.11 27.53 7.64
CA SER A 25 6.09 28.54 7.94
C SER A 25 5.29 28.17 9.18
N ILE A 26 4.92 26.90 9.31
CA ILE A 26 4.18 26.37 10.46
C ILE A 26 5.07 26.37 11.72
N LEU A 27 6.33 25.94 11.59
CA LEU A 27 7.25 25.87 12.73
C LEU A 27 7.62 27.24 13.30
N ILE A 28 7.76 28.26 12.45
CA ILE A 28 7.96 29.65 12.89
C ILE A 28 6.77 30.13 13.73
N ILE A 29 5.55 29.82 13.31
CA ILE A 29 4.33 30.20 14.04
C ILE A 29 4.30 29.52 15.42
N VAL A 30 4.60 28.21 15.46
CA VAL A 30 4.56 27.42 16.70
C VAL A 30 5.64 27.87 17.70
N SER A 31 6.88 28.07 17.24
CA SER A 31 8.00 28.47 18.10
C SER A 31 8.05 29.97 18.40
N LYS A 32 7.30 30.80 17.64
CA LYS A 32 7.45 32.26 17.58
C LYS A 32 8.88 32.72 17.30
N ALA A 33 9.65 31.90 16.58
CA ALA A 33 11.02 32.19 16.20
C ALA A 33 11.12 33.31 15.15
N TYR A 34 12.29 33.96 15.05
CA TYR A 34 12.55 34.93 13.99
C TYR A 34 12.54 34.28 12.60
N ARG A 35 12.16 35.07 11.58
CA ARG A 35 12.15 34.61 10.18
C ARG A 35 13.52 34.20 9.64
N THR A 36 14.62 34.55 10.32
CA THR A 36 16.01 34.22 9.95
C THR A 36 16.54 32.96 10.62
N VAL A 37 15.80 32.33 11.54
CA VAL A 37 16.26 31.10 12.21
C VAL A 37 16.48 29.99 11.17
N SER A 38 17.53 29.17 11.32
CA SER A 38 17.81 28.07 10.38
C SER A 38 16.63 27.11 10.22
N THR A 39 16.37 26.67 8.99
CA THR A 39 15.28 25.72 8.68
C THR A 39 15.52 24.36 9.35
N ASP A 40 16.77 23.91 9.46
CA ASP A 40 17.10 22.64 10.11
C ASP A 40 17.08 22.75 11.65
N ALA A 41 17.17 23.96 12.22
CA ALA A 41 17.12 24.17 13.68
C ALA A 41 15.70 24.22 14.24
N LEU A 42 14.72 24.70 13.46
CA LEU A 42 13.32 24.83 13.89
C LEU A 42 12.68 23.51 14.38
N PRO A 43 12.84 22.36 13.67
CA PRO A 43 12.32 21.07 14.15
C PRO A 43 12.87 20.67 15.52
N VAL A 44 14.16 20.93 15.77
CA VAL A 44 14.83 20.61 17.04
C VAL A 44 14.27 21.46 18.18
N ILE A 45 14.11 22.77 17.96
CA ILE A 45 13.58 23.71 18.97
C ILE A 45 12.11 23.41 19.30
N THR A 46 11.32 23.05 18.29
CA THR A 46 9.88 22.76 18.46
C THR A 46 9.59 21.36 18.97
N GLY A 47 10.56 20.44 18.91
CA GLY A 47 10.33 19.02 19.16
C GLY A 47 9.45 18.35 18.11
N ILE A 48 9.24 18.98 16.95
CA ILE A 48 8.38 18.45 15.88
C ILE A 48 9.25 17.77 14.83
N LEU A 49 9.03 16.48 14.61
CA LEU A 49 9.75 15.70 13.60
C LEU A 49 9.58 16.32 12.19
N PRO A 50 10.67 16.52 11.42
CA PRO A 50 10.60 16.91 10.02
C PRO A 50 9.67 16.01 9.19
N ILE A 51 8.88 16.62 8.29
CA ILE A 51 7.90 15.90 7.46
C ILE A 51 8.57 14.85 6.58
N ASP A 52 9.77 15.12 6.05
CA ASP A 52 10.54 14.17 5.24
C ASP A 52 10.93 12.92 6.05
N LEU A 53 11.37 13.10 7.30
CA LEU A 53 11.70 11.99 8.19
C LEU A 53 10.45 11.20 8.59
N LYS A 54 9.34 11.89 8.89
CA LYS A 54 8.05 11.25 9.18
C LYS A 54 7.51 10.46 7.97
N ALA A 55 7.75 10.95 6.76
CA ALA A 55 7.35 10.26 5.54
C ALA A 55 8.19 8.99 5.31
N ARG A 56 9.52 9.08 5.49
CA ARG A 56 10.42 7.91 5.42
C ARG A 56 10.08 6.86 6.46
N GLU A 57 9.91 7.26 7.72
CA GLU A 57 9.50 6.34 8.80
C GLU A 57 8.23 5.57 8.42
N ARG A 58 7.21 6.25 7.91
CA ARG A 58 5.98 5.59 7.44
C ARG A 58 6.23 4.66 6.26
N SER A 59 7.04 5.05 5.29
CA SER A 59 7.35 4.19 4.14
C SER A 59 8.08 2.92 4.56
N GLN A 60 8.98 3.00 5.54
CA GLN A 60 9.68 1.85 6.10
C GLN A 60 8.78 0.91 6.90
N ILE A 61 7.79 1.47 7.61
CA ILE A 61 6.83 0.66 8.37
C ILE A 61 5.93 -0.10 7.40
N TYR A 62 5.41 0.58 6.38
CA TYR A 62 4.26 0.06 5.66
C TYR A 62 4.54 -0.54 4.27
N GLN A 63 5.74 -0.33 3.69
CA GLN A 63 6.22 -0.92 2.41
C GLN A 63 5.13 -1.18 1.34
N TRP A 64 4.24 -0.21 1.12
CA TRP A 64 3.18 -0.37 0.13
C TRP A 64 3.77 -0.41 -1.26
N ASN A 65 3.57 -1.54 -1.93
CA ASN A 65 3.91 -1.70 -3.32
C ASN A 65 2.64 -1.86 -4.16
N TYR A 66 2.80 -1.74 -5.47
CA TYR A 66 1.71 -1.87 -6.43
C TYR A 66 0.82 -3.10 -6.15
N ASN A 67 1.41 -4.27 -5.91
CA ASN A 67 0.66 -5.52 -5.72
C ASN A 67 -0.26 -5.48 -4.49
N VAL A 68 0.29 -5.03 -3.35
CA VAL A 68 -0.44 -4.89 -2.08
C VAL A 68 -1.61 -3.93 -2.23
N THR A 69 -1.38 -2.78 -2.87
CA THR A 69 -2.42 -1.77 -3.12
C THR A 69 -3.52 -2.30 -4.03
N GLN A 70 -3.19 -3.03 -5.11
CA GLN A 70 -4.17 -3.62 -6.02
C GLN A 70 -5.13 -4.58 -5.29
N ILE A 71 -4.60 -5.44 -4.42
CA ILE A 71 -5.41 -6.37 -3.61
C ILE A 71 -6.24 -5.59 -2.59
N LEU A 72 -5.64 -4.73 -1.76
CA LEU A 72 -6.36 -4.11 -0.65
C LEU A 72 -7.49 -3.19 -1.10
N THR A 73 -7.29 -2.50 -2.23
CA THR A 73 -8.31 -1.58 -2.76
C THR A 73 -9.26 -2.24 -3.75
N GLY A 74 -8.96 -3.46 -4.20
CA GLY A 74 -9.69 -4.11 -5.28
C GLY A 74 -9.66 -3.38 -6.61
N HIS A 75 -8.71 -2.46 -6.80
CA HIS A 75 -8.47 -1.78 -8.07
C HIS A 75 -7.65 -2.62 -9.06
N GLY A 76 -7.28 -3.83 -8.64
CA GLY A 76 -6.62 -4.82 -9.49
C GLY A 76 -7.47 -5.23 -10.68
N ASP A 77 -6.93 -6.22 -11.37
CA ASP A 77 -7.54 -6.79 -12.56
C ASP A 77 -8.75 -7.68 -12.20
N PHE A 78 -9.62 -7.31 -11.27
CA PHE A 78 -10.76 -8.12 -10.85
C PHE A 78 -11.95 -7.89 -11.79
N TYR A 79 -12.40 -8.94 -12.47
CA TYR A 79 -13.41 -8.89 -13.51
C TYR A 79 -14.72 -8.28 -13.02
N ASN A 80 -15.20 -8.63 -11.82
CA ASN A 80 -16.42 -8.02 -11.30
C ASN A 80 -16.28 -6.50 -11.12
N LYS A 81 -15.11 -6.04 -10.65
CA LYS A 81 -14.82 -4.60 -10.52
C LYS A 81 -14.71 -3.92 -11.89
N LEU A 82 -13.99 -4.52 -12.84
CA LEU A 82 -13.82 -3.98 -14.19
C LEU A 82 -15.16 -3.88 -14.94
N ALA A 83 -16.04 -4.87 -14.78
CA ALA A 83 -17.39 -4.85 -15.32
C ALA A 83 -18.24 -3.71 -14.73
N SER A 84 -18.11 -3.42 -13.43
CA SER A 84 -18.80 -2.26 -12.82
C SER A 84 -18.38 -0.92 -13.44
N PHE A 85 -17.17 -0.83 -13.99
CA PHE A 85 -16.66 0.31 -14.74
C PHE A 85 -16.87 0.20 -16.25
N LYS A 86 -17.54 -0.84 -16.74
CA LYS A 86 -17.77 -1.12 -18.17
C LYS A 86 -16.47 -1.27 -18.98
N LEU A 87 -15.43 -1.82 -18.35
CA LEU A 87 -14.13 -2.07 -18.99
C LEU A 87 -13.93 -3.53 -19.40
N HIS A 88 -14.82 -4.42 -18.98
CA HIS A 88 -14.78 -5.85 -19.30
C HIS A 88 -16.16 -6.47 -19.12
N ASP A 89 -16.54 -7.45 -19.94
CA ASP A 89 -17.88 -8.06 -19.89
C ASP A 89 -17.99 -9.26 -18.94
N ARG A 90 -16.88 -9.96 -18.72
CA ARG A 90 -16.80 -11.05 -17.72
C ARG A 90 -16.87 -10.47 -16.30
N VAL A 91 -17.59 -11.17 -15.42
CA VAL A 91 -17.68 -10.89 -13.96
C VAL A 91 -17.15 -12.02 -13.08
N THR A 92 -16.93 -13.21 -13.67
CA THR A 92 -16.52 -14.42 -12.97
C THR A 92 -15.00 -14.65 -13.04
N CYS A 93 -14.49 -15.36 -12.04
CA CYS A 93 -13.13 -15.87 -11.97
C CYS A 93 -13.03 -17.17 -12.77
N GLU A 94 -11.81 -17.62 -13.07
CA GLU A 94 -11.56 -18.90 -13.75
C GLU A 94 -12.07 -20.13 -12.99
N CYS A 95 -12.28 -20.01 -11.68
CA CYS A 95 -12.87 -21.08 -10.89
C CYS A 95 -14.40 -21.11 -10.96
N GLY A 96 -15.04 -20.16 -11.65
CA GLY A 96 -16.50 -20.08 -11.85
C GLY A 96 -17.25 -19.18 -10.87
N GLU A 97 -16.62 -18.73 -9.78
CA GLU A 97 -17.22 -17.82 -8.79
C GLU A 97 -17.09 -16.35 -9.21
N ILE A 98 -17.75 -15.43 -8.51
CA ILE A 98 -17.65 -13.98 -8.76
C ILE A 98 -16.21 -13.50 -8.50
N ASP A 99 -15.60 -12.80 -9.47
CA ASP A 99 -14.21 -12.34 -9.37
C ASP A 99 -14.10 -11.05 -8.55
N GLU A 100 -14.16 -11.23 -7.24
CA GLU A 100 -13.89 -10.19 -6.24
C GLU A 100 -12.61 -10.49 -5.47
N VAL A 101 -12.02 -9.45 -4.89
CA VAL A 101 -10.82 -9.60 -4.06
C VAL A 101 -11.09 -10.54 -2.90
N GLU A 102 -12.23 -10.39 -2.23
CA GLU A 102 -12.73 -11.26 -1.16
C GLU A 102 -12.60 -12.73 -1.55
N HIS A 103 -13.15 -13.06 -2.72
CA HIS A 103 -13.13 -14.42 -3.24
C HIS A 103 -11.68 -14.90 -3.40
N VAL A 104 -10.83 -14.13 -4.08
CA VAL A 104 -9.43 -14.50 -4.34
C VAL A 104 -8.61 -14.65 -3.05
N VAL A 105 -8.83 -13.77 -2.07
CA VAL A 105 -8.05 -13.74 -0.82
C VAL A 105 -8.53 -14.76 0.20
N LEU A 106 -9.82 -15.10 0.22
CA LEU A 106 -10.40 -15.92 1.30
C LEU A 106 -10.77 -17.33 0.86
N ASN A 107 -11.29 -17.48 -0.36
CA ASN A 107 -12.08 -18.65 -0.73
C ASN A 107 -11.67 -19.33 -2.04
N CYS A 108 -10.88 -18.68 -2.90
CA CYS A 108 -10.65 -19.16 -4.25
C CYS A 108 -9.73 -20.40 -4.26
N PRO A 109 -10.20 -21.55 -4.79
CA PRO A 109 -9.44 -22.80 -4.81
C PRO A 109 -8.17 -22.71 -5.66
N LEU A 110 -8.12 -21.81 -6.64
CA LEU A 110 -6.93 -21.60 -7.50
C LEU A 110 -5.74 -20.97 -6.77
N TYR A 111 -5.97 -20.43 -5.58
CA TYR A 111 -4.97 -19.74 -4.76
C TYR A 111 -4.84 -20.34 -3.36
N ASP A 112 -5.40 -21.53 -3.11
CA ASP A 112 -5.32 -22.21 -1.80
C ASP A 112 -3.89 -22.46 -1.37
N ASP A 113 -3.05 -22.92 -2.29
CA ASP A 113 -1.62 -23.16 -2.05
C ASP A 113 -0.88 -21.88 -1.66
N ILE A 114 -1.17 -20.75 -2.30
CA ILE A 114 -0.55 -19.46 -1.96
C ILE A 114 -1.12 -18.95 -0.62
N ARG A 115 -2.42 -19.09 -0.41
CA ARG A 115 -3.09 -18.64 0.82
C ARG A 115 -2.56 -19.40 2.04
N ILE A 116 -2.49 -20.73 1.98
CA ILE A 116 -2.01 -21.57 3.08
C ILE A 116 -0.55 -21.24 3.45
N ASN A 117 0.29 -20.91 2.45
CA ASN A 117 1.70 -20.63 2.68
C ASN A 117 1.98 -19.22 3.25
N TYR A 118 1.10 -18.25 3.03
CA TYR A 118 1.39 -16.84 3.32
C TYR A 118 0.32 -16.10 4.12
N LEU A 119 -0.88 -16.66 4.30
CA LEU A 119 -1.96 -16.05 5.07
C LEU A 119 -2.31 -16.94 6.26
N GLU A 120 -1.76 -16.61 7.43
CA GLU A 120 -2.19 -17.20 8.69
C GLU A 120 -3.64 -16.80 9.04
N SER A 121 -4.32 -17.58 9.87
CA SER A 121 -5.72 -17.32 10.26
C SER A 121 -5.95 -15.91 10.83
N ALA A 122 -4.97 -15.38 11.57
CA ALA A 122 -5.01 -14.02 12.10
C ALA A 122 -4.97 -12.94 11.00
N ILE A 123 -4.29 -13.20 9.88
CA ILE A 123 -4.23 -12.33 8.71
C ILE A 123 -5.57 -12.37 7.98
N VAL A 124 -6.10 -13.56 7.74
CA VAL A 124 -7.38 -13.79 7.04
C VAL A 124 -8.56 -13.09 7.73
N GLN A 125 -8.57 -13.01 9.05
CA GLN A 125 -9.64 -12.32 9.80
C GLN A 125 -9.58 -10.78 9.72
N ASN A 126 -8.43 -10.21 9.35
CA ASN A 126 -8.12 -8.81 9.56
C ASN A 126 -7.52 -8.10 8.33
N TRP A 127 -7.36 -8.81 7.21
CA TRP A 127 -6.62 -8.36 6.03
C TRP A 127 -7.10 -7.03 5.43
N ARG A 128 -8.39 -6.67 5.58
CA ARG A 128 -8.97 -5.41 5.06
C ARG A 128 -9.07 -4.29 6.08
N THR A 129 -9.43 -4.59 7.32
CA THR A 129 -9.91 -3.60 8.29
C THR A 129 -8.94 -3.30 9.42
N ASN A 130 -7.89 -4.09 9.59
CA ASN A 130 -7.03 -3.96 10.74
C ASN A 130 -5.75 -3.18 10.41
N LEU A 131 -5.67 -1.92 10.84
CA LEU A 131 -4.42 -1.15 10.72
C LEU A 131 -3.26 -1.79 11.52
N ASN A 132 -3.51 -2.61 12.54
CA ASN A 132 -2.46 -3.34 13.26
C ASN A 132 -1.85 -4.48 12.43
N PHE A 133 -2.57 -4.98 11.41
CA PHE A 133 -1.99 -5.90 10.44
C PHE A 133 -0.86 -5.23 9.65
N LEU A 134 -1.02 -3.94 9.36
CA LEU A 134 -0.09 -3.11 8.61
C LEU A 134 1.00 -2.48 9.49
N THR A 135 1.06 -2.78 10.79
CA THR A 135 2.16 -2.33 11.67
C THR A 135 3.19 -3.43 11.95
N ASN A 136 2.85 -4.71 11.78
CA ASN A 136 3.78 -5.82 11.94
C ASN A 136 4.54 -6.07 10.62
N LYS A 137 5.87 -5.89 10.66
CA LYS A 137 6.76 -6.08 9.50
C LYS A 137 6.67 -7.49 8.90
N GLU A 138 6.48 -8.53 9.70
CA GLU A 138 6.39 -9.91 9.20
C GLU A 138 5.09 -10.12 8.44
N ASN A 139 3.96 -9.64 9.00
CA ASN A 139 2.65 -9.73 8.35
C ASN A 139 2.65 -8.99 6.99
N ILE A 140 3.24 -7.79 6.94
CA ILE A 140 3.37 -7.00 5.70
C ILE A 140 4.20 -7.75 4.68
N LYS A 141 5.29 -8.38 5.09
CA LYS A 141 6.18 -9.16 4.22
C LYS A 141 5.46 -10.38 3.65
N GLN A 142 4.79 -11.16 4.50
CA GLN A 142 4.00 -12.32 4.08
C GLN A 142 2.89 -11.92 3.11
N PHE A 143 2.13 -10.87 3.44
CA PHE A 143 1.07 -10.37 2.57
C PHE A 143 1.57 -9.79 1.26
N THR A 144 2.75 -9.16 1.28
CA THR A 144 3.40 -8.67 0.06
C THR A 144 3.74 -9.80 -0.89
N GLU A 145 4.32 -10.90 -0.38
CA GLU A 145 4.62 -12.06 -1.22
C GLU A 145 3.35 -12.78 -1.67
N PHE A 146 2.34 -12.92 -0.81
CA PHE A 146 1.00 -13.38 -1.21
C PHE A 146 0.46 -12.55 -2.39
N ALA A 147 0.42 -11.22 -2.26
CA ALA A 147 -0.16 -10.35 -3.27
C ALA A 147 0.58 -10.43 -4.60
N LYS A 148 1.90 -10.47 -4.55
CA LYS A 148 2.77 -10.61 -5.72
C LYS A 148 2.56 -11.94 -6.45
N LEU A 149 2.51 -13.06 -5.72
CA LEU A 149 2.33 -14.38 -6.32
C LEU A 149 0.92 -14.56 -6.90
N THR A 150 -0.10 -14.10 -6.17
CA THR A 150 -1.50 -14.12 -6.59
C THR A 150 -1.70 -13.34 -7.88
N LEU A 151 -1.26 -12.08 -7.96
CA LEU A 151 -1.39 -11.26 -9.17
C LEU A 151 -0.56 -11.82 -10.34
N LYS A 152 0.63 -12.38 -10.07
CA LYS A 152 1.45 -13.04 -11.10
C LYS A 152 0.75 -14.27 -11.68
N ARG A 153 0.12 -15.10 -10.84
CA ARG A 153 -0.63 -16.27 -11.31
C ARG A 153 -1.89 -15.86 -12.07
N ARG A 154 -2.63 -14.85 -11.60
CA ARG A 154 -3.78 -14.28 -12.32
C ARG A 154 -3.42 -13.87 -13.74
N LYS A 155 -2.33 -13.11 -13.90
CA LYS A 155 -1.85 -12.68 -15.21
C LYS A 155 -1.59 -13.87 -16.15
N LYS A 156 -0.98 -14.94 -15.64
CA LYS A 156 -0.71 -16.17 -16.41
C LYS A 156 -1.98 -16.91 -16.81
N LEU A 157 -2.94 -17.07 -15.89
CA LEU A 157 -4.20 -17.77 -16.18
C LEU A 157 -4.94 -17.10 -17.34
N ARG A 158 -4.90 -15.77 -17.43
CA ARG A 158 -5.50 -15.00 -18.53
C ARG A 158 -4.76 -15.13 -19.86
N GLU A 159 -3.43 -15.10 -19.83
CA GLU A 159 -2.63 -15.30 -21.05
C GLU A 159 -2.91 -16.68 -21.69
N CYS A 160 -3.20 -17.69 -20.87
CA CYS A 160 -3.63 -19.01 -21.33
C CYS A 160 -5.04 -19.03 -21.94
N GLU A 161 -5.96 -18.16 -21.53
CA GLU A 161 -7.29 -18.06 -22.14
C GLU A 161 -7.27 -17.37 -23.51
N LEU A 162 -6.43 -16.34 -23.68
CA LEU A 162 -6.32 -15.61 -24.94
C LEU A 162 -5.63 -16.41 -26.07
N THR A 163 -5.09 -17.59 -25.75
CA THR A 163 -4.40 -18.48 -26.68
C THR A 163 -5.20 -19.73 -27.05
N GLN A 164 -6.45 -19.86 -26.55
CA GLN A 164 -7.42 -20.89 -26.94
C GLN A 164 -8.53 -20.31 -27.82
#